data_AF-A0A1G1E7K6-F1
#
_entry.id   AF-A0A1G1E7K6-F1
#
_cell.length_a   1.000
_cell.length_b   1.000
_cell.length_c   1.000
_cell.angle_alpha   90.00
_cell.angle_beta   90.00
_cell.angle_gamma   90.00
#
_symmetry.space_group_name_H-M   'P 1'
#
loop_
_entity.id
_entity.type
_entity.pdbx_description
1 polymer ?
#
loop_
_entity_poly.entity_id
_entity_poly.type
_entity_poly.pdbx_seq_one_letter_code
_entity_poly.pdbx_strand_id
1 'polypeptide(L)'
;MRDHSWGIRDWEGVKNWMALWPIFGNDLLITAIRITLSDDKVIHTGFIFDGKGNIDVVEVEPKLELAEDGLTQKSVNLRVKDERGTRREITGKLIANFPLPYDGNILNEAMFEYQLGERVGHGLFEYNTRL
;
A
#
# COMPACT_ATOMS: atom_id res chain seq x y z
N MET A 1 -10.70 5.90 8.09
CA MET A 1 -9.40 5.46 8.65
C MET A 1 -8.55 6.69 8.91
N ARG A 2 -7.71 6.70 9.96
CA ARG A 2 -6.73 7.75 10.22
C ARG A 2 -5.43 7.06 10.60
N ASP A 3 -4.36 7.35 9.88
CA ASP A 3 -3.01 6.95 10.25
C ASP A 3 -2.46 7.96 11.27
N HIS A 4 -1.50 7.51 12.08
CA HIS A 4 -0.76 8.38 12.98
C HIS A 4 0.69 7.92 13.00
N SER A 5 1.60 8.80 12.59
CA SER A 5 3.04 8.58 12.62
C SER A 5 3.70 9.59 13.56
N TRP A 6 4.60 9.09 14.42
CA TRP A 6 5.39 9.91 15.35
C TRP A 6 6.81 9.36 15.47
N GLY A 7 7.70 10.18 16.03
CA GLY A 7 9.11 9.83 16.23
C GLY A 7 10.05 10.71 15.42
N ILE A 8 11.32 10.30 15.33
CA ILE A 8 12.32 10.98 14.50
C ILE A 8 11.94 10.76 13.03
N ARG A 9 11.79 11.85 12.28
CA ARG A 9 11.48 11.82 10.84
C ARG A 9 12.77 11.89 10.03
N ASP A 10 13.42 10.75 9.90
CA ASP A 10 14.54 10.57 8.97
C ASP A 10 14.02 10.00 7.65
N TRP A 11 13.62 10.90 6.74
CA TRP A 11 13.16 10.52 5.41
C TRP A 11 14.32 10.20 4.45
N GLU A 12 15.55 10.63 4.76
CA GLU A 12 16.73 10.30 3.95
C GLU A 12 17.08 8.81 4.06
N GLY A 13 16.77 8.21 5.21
CA GLY A 13 16.86 6.76 5.44
C GLY A 13 15.86 5.92 4.63
N VAL A 14 14.90 6.53 3.94
CA VAL A 14 13.86 5.83 3.17
C VAL A 14 14.13 5.95 1.66
N LYS A 15 14.19 4.81 0.98
CA LYS A 15 14.36 4.73 -0.48
C LYS A 15 13.04 4.90 -1.21
N ASN A 16 11.99 4.22 -0.75
CA ASN A 16 10.61 4.34 -1.21
C ASN A 16 9.65 3.68 -0.21
N TRP A 17 8.36 3.92 -0.37
CA TRP A 17 7.33 3.12 0.30
C TRP A 17 6.07 2.99 -0.55
N MET A 18 5.28 1.99 -0.20
CA MET A 18 3.94 1.76 -0.70
C MET A 18 3.02 1.49 0.49
N ALA A 19 1.92 2.22 0.60
CA ALA A 19 0.89 1.99 1.61
C ALA A 19 -0.47 1.85 0.93
N LEU A 20 -1.17 0.77 1.21
CA LEU A 20 -2.45 0.44 0.61
C LEU A 20 -3.49 0.20 1.69
N TRP A 21 -4.70 0.71 1.46
CA TRP A 21 -5.85 0.53 2.36
C TRP A 21 -7.10 -0.02 1.65
N PRO A 22 -7.08 -1.23 1.05
CA PRO A 22 -8.28 -1.82 0.45
C PRO A 22 -9.39 -2.05 1.49
N ILE A 23 -10.58 -1.53 1.22
CA ILE A 23 -11.78 -1.71 2.05
C ILE A 23 -12.84 -2.47 1.27
N PHE A 24 -13.24 -3.65 1.75
CA PHE A 24 -14.23 -4.52 1.12
C PHE A 24 -15.46 -4.64 2.03
N GLY A 25 -16.46 -3.79 1.80
CA GLY A 25 -17.64 -3.73 2.66
C GLY A 25 -17.31 -3.30 4.09
N ASN A 26 -18.09 -3.77 5.06
CA ASN A 26 -17.97 -3.35 6.47
C ASN A 26 -17.20 -4.35 7.34
N ASP A 27 -16.81 -5.49 6.78
CA ASP A 27 -16.27 -6.65 7.50
C ASP A 27 -14.85 -7.02 7.05
N LEU A 28 -14.26 -6.30 6.10
CA LEU A 28 -12.89 -6.55 5.68
C LEU A 28 -12.18 -5.26 5.29
N LEU A 29 -11.11 -4.97 6.02
CA LEU A 29 -10.19 -3.88 5.72
C LEU A 29 -8.77 -4.44 5.78
N ILE A 30 -7.96 -4.09 4.79
CA ILE A 30 -6.56 -4.48 4.74
C ILE A 30 -5.74 -3.20 4.76
N THR A 31 -4.74 -3.17 5.64
CA THR A 31 -3.72 -2.13 5.65
C THR A 31 -2.41 -2.84 5.38
N ALA A 32 -1.73 -2.44 4.31
CA ALA A 32 -0.54 -3.11 3.82
C ALA A 32 0.51 -2.07 3.46
N ILE A 33 1.57 -2.01 4.27
CA ILE A 33 2.63 -1.03 4.13
C ILE A 33 3.95 -1.77 3.91
N ARG A 34 4.65 -1.38 2.85
CA ARG A 34 5.99 -1.86 2.51
C ARG A 34 6.92 -0.67 2.38
N ILE A 35 7.93 -0.59 3.23
CA ILE A 35 8.93 0.48 3.23
C ILE A 35 10.26 -0.14 2.83
N THR A 36 10.91 0.42 1.81
CA THR A 36 12.27 0.08 1.43
C THR A 36 13.20 1.14 2.01
N LEU A 37 14.11 0.74 2.87
CA LEU A 37 15.13 1.62 3.43
C LEU A 37 16.26 1.86 2.41
N SER A 38 17.09 2.86 2.68
CA SER A 38 18.25 3.21 1.84
C SER A 38 19.29 2.09 1.73
N ASP A 39 19.36 1.18 2.71
CA ASP A 39 20.21 -0.01 2.72
C ASP A 39 19.54 -1.27 2.12
N ASP A 40 18.44 -1.08 1.37
CA ASP A 40 17.62 -2.13 0.74
C ASP A 40 16.91 -3.10 1.69
N LYS A 41 16.98 -2.87 3.02
CA LYS A 41 16.11 -3.59 3.96
C LYS A 41 14.66 -3.22 3.72
N VAL A 42 13.78 -4.21 3.88
CA VAL A 42 12.34 -4.05 3.69
C VAL A 42 11.64 -4.22 5.03
N ILE A 43 10.80 -3.24 5.36
CA ILE A 43 9.88 -3.31 6.48
C ILE A 43 8.48 -3.59 5.93
N HIS A 44 7.82 -4.57 6.52
CA HIS A 44 6.42 -4.89 6.28
C HIS A 44 5.63 -4.56 7.53
N THR A 45 4.50 -3.87 7.38
CA THR A 45 3.60 -3.60 8.51
C THR A 45 2.18 -3.37 8.03
N GLY A 46 1.24 -3.45 8.95
CA GLY A 46 -0.19 -3.32 8.70
C GLY A 46 -0.98 -4.39 9.43
N PHE A 47 -2.27 -4.45 9.13
CA PHE A 47 -3.22 -5.37 9.73
C PHE A 47 -4.38 -5.65 8.78
N ILE A 48 -5.04 -6.78 9.01
CA ILE A 48 -6.29 -7.17 8.37
C ILE A 48 -7.37 -7.18 9.43
N PHE A 49 -8.41 -6.39 9.25
CA PHE A 49 -9.64 -6.51 10.00
C PHE A 49 -10.56 -7.50 9.28
N ASP A 50 -11.06 -8.53 9.97
CA ASP A 50 -11.90 -9.60 9.40
C ASP A 50 -13.37 -9.59 9.89
N GLY A 51 -13.81 -8.46 10.45
CA GLY A 51 -15.14 -8.31 11.04
C GLY A 51 -15.21 -8.73 12.51
N LYS A 52 -14.19 -9.45 13.02
CA LYS A 52 -14.10 -9.88 14.42
C LYS A 52 -12.95 -9.24 15.16
N GLY A 53 -11.86 -8.93 14.47
CA GLY A 53 -10.71 -8.26 15.06
C GLY A 53 -9.61 -8.00 14.04
N ASN A 54 -8.49 -7.47 14.53
CA ASN A 54 -7.31 -7.21 13.72
C ASN A 54 -6.37 -8.42 13.75
N ILE A 55 -5.72 -8.67 12.62
CA ILE A 55 -4.72 -9.73 12.42
C ILE A 55 -3.49 -9.06 11.82
N ASP A 56 -2.32 -9.29 12.40
CA ASP A 56 -1.10 -8.64 11.92
C ASP A 56 -0.71 -9.11 10.51
N VAL A 57 -0.26 -8.16 9.70
CA VAL A 57 0.35 -8.42 8.39
C VAL A 57 1.86 -8.59 8.57
N VAL A 58 2.40 -9.70 8.07
CA VAL A 58 3.83 -10.04 8.20
C VAL A 58 4.59 -9.95 6.87
N GLU A 59 3.88 -9.95 5.74
CA GLU A 59 4.50 -9.90 4.41
C GLU A 59 3.59 -9.11 3.46
N VAL A 60 4.19 -8.22 2.67
CA VAL A 60 3.52 -7.36 1.70
C VAL A 60 4.35 -7.37 0.41
N GLU A 61 3.80 -7.93 -0.65
CA GLU A 61 4.47 -8.04 -1.96
C GLU A 61 3.62 -7.36 -3.05
N PRO A 62 3.77 -6.05 -3.26
CA PRO A 62 3.13 -5.34 -4.36
C PRO A 62 3.94 -5.49 -5.64
N LYS A 63 3.25 -5.75 -6.76
CA LYS A 63 3.80 -5.70 -8.12
C LYS A 63 3.03 -4.66 -8.91
N LEU A 64 3.72 -3.60 -9.32
CA LEU A 64 3.09 -2.46 -9.98
C LEU A 64 3.20 -2.57 -11.49
N GLU A 65 2.16 -2.09 -12.16
CA GLU A 65 2.28 -1.57 -13.53
C GLU A 65 2.27 -0.05 -13.43
N LEU A 66 3.29 0.58 -14.02
CA LEU A 66 3.42 2.03 -14.05
C LEU A 66 2.81 2.58 -15.33
N ALA A 67 2.40 3.86 -15.30
CA ALA A 67 2.04 4.59 -16.51
C ALA A 67 3.27 4.87 -17.39
N GLU A 68 3.05 5.46 -18.57
CA GLU A 68 4.13 5.77 -19.53
C GLU A 68 5.18 6.74 -18.97
N ASP A 69 4.82 7.53 -17.95
CA ASP A 69 5.75 8.40 -17.23
C ASP A 69 6.78 7.63 -16.38
N GLY A 70 6.55 6.33 -16.14
CA GLY A 70 7.40 5.51 -15.27
C GLY A 70 7.33 5.89 -13.79
N LEU A 71 6.39 6.74 -13.38
CA LEU A 71 6.30 7.32 -12.03
C LEU A 71 4.93 7.10 -11.38
N THR A 72 3.86 7.00 -12.17
CA THR A 72 2.49 6.87 -11.66
C THR A 72 2.06 5.40 -11.59
N GLN A 73 1.56 4.96 -10.44
CA GLN A 73 0.97 3.62 -10.27
C GLN A 73 -0.37 3.52 -11.01
N LYS A 74 -0.44 2.63 -12.01
CA LYS A 74 -1.65 2.38 -12.82
C LYS A 74 -2.45 1.19 -12.29
N SER A 75 -1.75 0.13 -11.92
CA SER A 75 -2.35 -1.07 -11.35
C SER A 75 -1.39 -1.72 -10.35
N VAL A 76 -1.93 -2.59 -9.51
CA VAL A 76 -1.15 -3.40 -8.56
C VAL A 76 -1.69 -4.81 -8.49
N ASN A 77 -0.80 -5.80 -8.49
CA ASN A 77 -1.05 -7.13 -7.95
C ASN A 77 -0.38 -7.20 -6.58
N LEU A 78 -1.19 -7.23 -5.53
CA LEU A 78 -0.76 -7.22 -4.15
C LEU A 78 -0.94 -8.61 -3.55
N ARG A 79 0.14 -9.17 -3.00
CA ARG A 79 0.06 -10.33 -2.10
C ARG A 79 0.29 -9.88 -0.67
N VAL A 80 -0.59 -10.30 0.23
CA VAL A 80 -0.46 -10.04 1.66
C VAL A 80 -0.49 -11.36 2.42
N LYS A 81 0.44 -11.55 3.34
CA LYS A 81 0.45 -12.67 4.29
C LYS A 81 0.20 -12.16 5.70
N ASP A 82 -0.70 -12.80 6.41
CA ASP A 82 -0.95 -12.52 7.83
C ASP A 82 -0.15 -13.42 8.77
N GLU A 83 -0.12 -13.08 10.06
CA GLU A 83 0.58 -13.84 11.11
C GLU A 83 0.08 -15.30 11.24
N ARG A 84 -1.13 -15.59 10.76
CA ARG A 84 -1.71 -16.95 10.74
C ARG A 84 -1.24 -17.76 9.53
N GLY A 85 -0.43 -17.15 8.65
CA GLY A 85 0.08 -17.76 7.43
C GLY A 85 -0.88 -17.71 6.24
N THR A 86 -2.05 -17.08 6.37
CA THR A 86 -3.01 -16.96 5.27
C THR A 86 -2.50 -15.94 4.27
N ARG A 87 -2.57 -16.29 2.98
CA ARG A 87 -2.20 -15.41 1.87
C ARG A 87 -3.45 -14.94 1.13
N ARG A 88 -3.50 -13.64 0.84
CA ARG A 88 -4.54 -13.02 0.02
C ARG A 88 -3.88 -12.38 -1.20
N GLU A 89 -4.46 -12.63 -2.37
CA GLU A 89 -4.08 -11.94 -3.61
C GLU A 89 -5.16 -10.93 -3.94
N ILE A 90 -4.75 -9.68 -4.15
CA ILE A 90 -5.62 -8.54 -4.40
C ILE A 90 -5.12 -7.87 -5.67
N THR A 91 -6.00 -7.57 -6.61
CA THR A 91 -5.65 -6.68 -7.72
C THR A 91 -6.22 -5.30 -7.45
N GLY A 92 -5.56 -4.26 -7.95
CA GLY A 92 -6.00 -2.89 -7.84
C GLY A 92 -5.84 -2.13 -9.15
N LYS A 93 -6.78 -1.25 -9.46
CA LYS A 93 -6.74 -0.35 -10.61
C LYS A 93 -6.94 1.10 -10.17
N LEU A 94 -6.16 1.98 -10.75
CA LEU A 94 -6.23 3.41 -10.51
C LEU A 94 -7.61 3.97 -10.91
N ILE A 95 -8.22 4.75 -10.02
CA ILE A 95 -9.41 5.58 -10.31
C ILE A 95 -9.00 7.03 -10.53
N ALA A 96 -8.21 7.57 -9.60
CA ALA A 96 -7.72 8.94 -9.63
C ALA A 96 -6.38 9.02 -8.89
N ASN A 97 -5.45 9.83 -9.42
CA ASN A 97 -4.16 10.10 -8.80
C ASN A 97 -4.04 11.59 -8.47
N PHE A 98 -3.41 11.90 -7.34
CA PHE A 98 -3.03 13.25 -6.94
C PHE A 98 -1.52 13.26 -6.65
N PRO A 99 -0.68 13.57 -7.66
CA PRO A 99 0.76 13.60 -7.50
C PRO A 99 1.20 14.83 -6.70
N LEU A 100 2.03 14.61 -5.69
CA LEU A 100 2.61 15.63 -4.81
C LEU A 100 4.14 15.59 -4.93
N PRO A 101 4.75 16.44 -5.78
CA PRO A 101 6.21 16.52 -5.87
C PRO A 101 6.80 17.21 -4.64
N TYR A 102 7.89 16.67 -4.10
CA TYR A 102 8.63 17.25 -2.98
C TYR A 102 10.08 16.72 -2.96
N ASP A 103 11.07 17.56 -2.69
CA ASP A 103 12.48 17.18 -2.44
C ASP A 103 13.04 16.04 -3.35
N GLY A 104 12.86 16.17 -4.66
CA GLY A 104 13.36 15.17 -5.65
C GLY A 104 12.58 13.85 -5.68
N ASN A 105 11.43 13.80 -5.02
CA ASN A 105 10.49 12.69 -4.98
C ASN A 105 9.11 13.14 -5.46
N ILE A 106 8.26 12.16 -5.71
CA ILE A 106 6.83 12.33 -5.95
C ILE A 106 6.07 11.35 -5.07
N LEU A 107 5.18 11.90 -4.25
CA LEU A 107 4.19 11.13 -3.52
C LEU A 107 2.93 11.05 -4.37
N ASN A 108 2.63 9.88 -4.90
CA ASN A 108 1.38 9.65 -5.60
C ASN A 108 0.31 9.20 -4.60
N GLU A 109 -0.60 10.12 -4.27
CA GLU A 109 -1.79 9.84 -3.47
C GLU A 109 -2.92 9.43 -4.40
N ALA A 110 -3.29 8.15 -4.41
CA ALA A 110 -4.24 7.62 -5.37
C ALA A 110 -5.44 6.93 -4.73
N MET A 111 -6.61 7.08 -5.36
CA MET A 111 -7.78 6.26 -5.10
C MET A 111 -7.79 5.06 -6.06
N PHE A 112 -8.02 3.87 -5.52
CA PHE A 112 -8.01 2.60 -6.24
C PHE A 112 -9.31 1.82 -6.03
N GLU A 113 -9.75 1.13 -7.08
CA GLU A 113 -10.68 0.01 -6.98
C GLU A 113 -9.86 -1.26 -6.82
N TYR A 114 -10.23 -2.10 -5.86
CA TYR A 114 -9.55 -3.35 -5.56
C TYR A 114 -10.48 -4.55 -5.77
N GLN A 115 -9.91 -5.68 -6.18
CA GLN A 115 -10.60 -6.96 -6.31
C GLN A 115 -9.95 -8.00 -5.40
N LEU A 116 -10.77 -8.71 -4.62
CA LEU A 116 -10.38 -9.87 -3.82
C LEU A 116 -11.41 -10.99 -4.00
N GLY A 117 -11.08 -12.02 -4.78
CA GLY A 117 -12.06 -13.04 -5.17
C GLY A 117 -13.23 -12.38 -5.90
N GLU A 118 -14.45 -12.54 -5.39
CA GLU A 118 -15.66 -11.89 -5.93
C GLU A 118 -15.94 -10.50 -5.31
N ARG A 119 -15.13 -10.07 -4.32
CA ARG A 119 -15.36 -8.81 -3.61
C ARG A 119 -14.69 -7.65 -4.34
N VAL A 120 -15.47 -6.59 -4.56
CA VAL A 120 -14.96 -5.28 -4.99
C VAL A 120 -14.80 -4.39 -3.76
N GLY A 121 -13.67 -3.72 -3.66
CA GLY A 121 -13.34 -2.79 -2.60
C GLY A 121 -12.78 -1.50 -3.15
N HIS A 122 -12.69 -0.48 -2.30
CA HIS A 122 -12.12 0.82 -2.66
C HIS A 122 -11.18 1.26 -1.54
N GLY A 123 -10.18 2.06 -1.88
CA GLY A 123 -9.25 2.55 -0.89
C GLY A 123 -8.13 3.39 -1.46
N LEU A 124 -7.29 3.88 -0.57
CA LEU A 124 -6.12 4.68 -0.95
C LEU A 124 -4.94 3.76 -1.27
N PHE A 125 -4.13 4.21 -2.23
CA PHE A 125 -2.80 3.71 -2.51
C PHE A 125 -1.84 4.89 -2.57
N GLU A 126 -1.04 5.02 -1.52
CA GLU A 126 0.09 5.93 -1.45
C GLU A 126 1.36 5.25 -1.99
N TYR A 127 2.01 5.90 -2.95
CA TYR A 127 3.25 5.42 -3.56
C TYR A 127 4.27 6.56 -3.64
N ASN A 128 5.34 6.44 -2.86
CA ASN A 128 6.47 7.35 -2.97
C ASN A 128 7.54 6.79 -3.91
N THR A 129 7.97 7.59 -4.87
CA THR A 129 9.09 7.29 -5.75
C THR A 129 9.97 8.51 -6.00
N ARG A 130 11.22 8.27 -6.40
CA ARG A 130 12.16 9.32 -6.80
C ARG A 130 11.86 9.77 -8.23
N LEU A 131 12.08 11.06 -8.49
CA LEU A 131 12.10 11.66 -9.83
C LEU A 131 13.38 11.30 -10.58
#